data_AF-A0A533XYG2-F1
#
_entry.id   AF-A0A533XYG2-F1
#
_cell.length_a   1.000
_cell.length_b   1.000
_cell.length_c   1.000
_cell.angle_alpha   90.00
_cell.angle_beta   90.00
_cell.angle_gamma   90.00
#
_symmetry.space_group_name_H-M   'P 1'
#
loop_
_entity.id
_entity.type
_entity.pdbx_description
1 polymer ?
#
loop_
_entity_poly.entity_id
_entity_poly.type
_entity_poly.pdbx_seq_one_letter_code
_entity_poly.pdbx_strand_id
1 'polypeptide(L)' 'MQVDMKVETREAAGKGVARTLRQQGKIPGVLYGQGECISLTIDPAEIRKVLHSEPLRGSDGQADPSPRAGGRH' A
#
# COMPACT_ATOMS: atom_id res chain seq x y z
N MET A 1 4.04 -3.21 15.18
CA MET A 1 4.25 -4.30 14.19
C MET A 1 5.04 -3.69 13.06
N GLN A 2 6.23 -4.24 12.77
CA GLN A 2 7.09 -3.80 11.68
C GLN A 2 7.12 -4.91 10.65
N VAL A 3 7.07 -4.55 9.37
CA VAL A 3 7.16 -5.51 8.26
C VAL A 3 8.32 -5.06 7.38
N ASP A 4 9.28 -5.95 7.22
CA ASP A 4 10.45 -5.70 6.38
C ASP A 4 10.20 -6.24 4.97
N MET A 5 10.61 -5.48 3.96
CA MET A 5 10.41 -5.81 2.55
C MET A 5 11.67 -5.50 1.76
N LYS A 6 12.11 -6.43 0.91
CA LYS A 6 13.27 -6.19 0.03
C LYS A 6 12.85 -5.44 -1.24
N VAL A 7 13.61 -4.41 -1.58
CA VAL A 7 13.40 -3.57 -2.78
C VAL A 7 14.73 -3.21 -3.44
N GLU A 8 14.71 -2.92 -4.73
CA GLU A 8 15.88 -2.45 -5.50
C GLU A 8 15.70 -0.98 -5.87
N THR A 9 16.72 -0.14 -5.62
CA THR A 9 16.75 1.24 -6.11
C THR A 9 17.11 1.29 -7.59
N ARG A 10 16.60 2.28 -8.32
CA ARG A 10 16.93 2.50 -9.73
C ARG A 10 17.10 3.98 -10.05
N GLU A 11 18.06 4.28 -10.93
CA GLU A 11 18.28 5.63 -11.45
C GLU A 11 17.32 5.94 -12.63
N ALA A 12 17.07 4.95 -13.48
CA ALA A 12 16.21 5.11 -14.64
C ALA A 12 14.74 5.23 -14.22
N ALA A 13 14.08 6.35 -14.57
CA ALA A 13 12.68 6.65 -14.26
C ALA A 13 11.86 6.98 -15.52
N GLY A 14 10.52 7.01 -15.41
CA GLY A 14 9.61 7.41 -16.49
C GLY A 14 8.75 6.29 -17.10
N LYS A 15 7.87 6.69 -18.03
CA LYS A 15 6.80 5.84 -18.60
C LYS A 15 7.33 4.60 -19.33
N GLY A 16 8.40 4.74 -20.10
CA GLY A 16 9.02 3.63 -20.84
C GLY A 16 9.60 2.57 -19.92
N VAL A 17 10.42 3.00 -18.95
CA VAL A 17 11.05 2.11 -17.95
C VAL A 17 9.99 1.37 -17.15
N ALA A 18 8.95 2.08 -16.68
CA ALA A 18 7.86 1.46 -15.93
C ALA A 18 7.05 0.45 -16.77
N ARG A 19 6.96 0.63 -18.09
CA ARG A 19 6.31 -0.35 -18.98
C ARG A 19 7.16 -1.61 -19.13
N THR A 20 8.47 -1.45 -19.36
CA THR A 20 9.40 -2.58 -19.47
C THR A 20 9.45 -3.40 -18.17
N LEU A 21 9.51 -2.73 -17.01
CA LEU A 21 9.53 -3.41 -15.71
C LEU A 21 8.26 -4.27 -15.49
N ARG A 22 7.09 -3.75 -15.86
CA ARG A 22 5.83 -4.53 -15.80
C ARG A 22 5.84 -5.72 -16.75
N GLN A 23 6.41 -5.57 -17.96
CA GLN A 23 6.57 -6.68 -18.91
C GLN A 23 7.51 -7.77 -18.39
N GLN A 24 8.49 -7.40 -17.55
CA GLN A 24 9.39 -8.33 -16.86
C GLN A 24 8.79 -8.94 -15.59
N GLY A 25 7.52 -8.64 -15.27
CA GLY A 25 6.86 -9.12 -14.06
C GLY A 25 7.26 -8.39 -12.78
N LYS A 26 8.02 -7.29 -12.87
CA LYS A 26 8.39 -6.46 -11.72
C LYS A 26 7.40 -5.31 -11.51
N ILE A 27 7.34 -4.79 -10.29
CA ILE A 27 6.48 -3.66 -9.90
C ILE A 27 7.33 -2.40 -9.77
N PRO A 28 7.16 -1.39 -10.64
CA PRO A 28 7.80 -0.08 -10.44
C PRO A 28 7.12 0.68 -9.30
N GLY A 29 7.92 1.21 -8.36
CA GLY A 29 7.46 2.02 -7.23
C GLY A 29 8.26 3.31 -7.06
N VAL A 30 7.79 4.19 -6.17
CA VAL A 30 8.51 5.40 -5.73
C VAL A 30 8.35 5.51 -4.22
N LEU A 31 9.46 5.62 -3.51
CA LEU A 31 9.51 6.02 -2.10
C LEU A 31 9.70 7.53 -2.03
N TYR A 32 8.87 8.22 -1.27
CA TYR A 32 8.92 9.67 -1.14
C TYR A 32 8.88 10.07 0.34
N GLY A 33 9.54 11.18 0.67
CA GLY A 33 9.57 11.74 2.02
C GLY A 33 10.68 12.76 2.19
N GLN A 34 10.49 13.74 3.09
CA GLN A 34 11.48 14.77 3.40
C GLN A 34 12.05 15.53 2.17
N GLY A 35 11.25 15.66 1.10
CA GLY A 35 11.67 16.31 -0.15
C GLY A 35 12.44 15.41 -1.12
N GLU A 36 12.71 14.15 -0.76
CA GLU A 36 13.40 13.19 -1.60
C GLU A 36 12.41 12.22 -2.27
N CYS A 37 12.76 11.79 -3.47
CA CYS A 37 12.02 10.79 -4.24
C CYS A 37 12.99 9.74 -4.77
N ILE A 38 12.81 8.50 -4.32
CA ILE A 38 13.65 7.36 -4.69
C ILE A 38 12.81 6.43 -5.56
N SER A 39 13.26 6.21 -6.80
CA SER A 39 12.61 5.24 -7.68
C SER A 39 13.02 3.83 -7.28
N LEU A 40 12.02 2.96 -7.13
CA LEU A 40 12.18 1.58 -6.70
C LEU A 40 11.67 0.61 -7.76
N THR A 41 12.17 -0.61 -7.68
CA THR A 41 11.64 -1.80 -8.34
C THR A 41 11.40 -2.87 -7.28
N ILE A 42 10.24 -3.50 -7.34
CA ILE A 42 9.75 -4.41 -6.30
C ILE A 42 9.35 -5.73 -6.94
N ASP A 43 9.73 -6.84 -6.30
CA ASP A 43 9.23 -8.17 -6.66
C ASP A 43 7.78 -8.34 -6.16
N PRO A 44 6.83 -8.80 -6.99
CA PRO A 44 5.46 -9.07 -6.55
C PRO A 44 5.34 -9.97 -5.32
N ALA A 45 6.27 -10.90 -5.10
CA ALA A 45 6.29 -11.79 -3.94
C ALA A 45 6.50 -11.02 -2.63
N GLU A 46 7.31 -9.96 -2.66
CA GLU A 46 7.58 -9.10 -1.50
C GLU A 46 6.33 -8.29 -1.11
N ILE A 47 5.61 -7.73 -2.09
CA ILE A 47 4.33 -7.02 -1.84
C ILE A 47 3.30 -7.95 -1.18
N ARG A 48 3.18 -9.20 -1.64
CA ARG A 48 2.23 -10.17 -1.08
C ARG A 48 2.51 -10.47 0.39
N LYS A 49 3.78 -10.61 0.78
CA LYS A 49 4.17 -10.85 2.18
C LYS A 49 3.70 -9.73 3.10
N VAL A 50 3.81 -8.48 2.64
CA VAL A 50 3.37 -7.31 3.43
C VAL A 50 1.85 -7.22 3.48
N LEU A 51 1.16 -7.38 2.35
CA LEU A 51 -0.31 -7.26 2.29
C LEU A 51 -1.06 -8.34 3.08
N HIS A 52 -0.50 -9.55 3.15
CA HIS A 52 -1.11 -10.68 3.89
C HIS A 52 -0.58 -10.83 5.32
N SER A 53 0.26 -9.91 5.79
CA SER A 53 0.65 -9.83 7.20
C SER A 53 -0.46 -9.19 8.03
N GLU A 54 -1.57 -9.91 8.15
CA GLU A 54 -2.72 -9.49 8.99
C GLU A 54 -2.39 -9.64 10.48
N PRO A 55 -3.04 -8.83 11.32
CA PRO A 55 -4.28 -9.37 11.87
C PRO A 55 -5.46 -8.49 11.45
N LEU A 56 -6.40 -9.09 10.70
CA LEU A 56 -7.77 -8.59 10.62
C LEU A 56 -8.30 -8.49 12.05
N ARG A 57 -8.29 -7.30 12.63
CA ARG A 57 -8.95 -7.03 13.90
C ARG A 57 -9.90 -5.87 13.69
N GLY A 58 -11.15 -6.21 13.37
CA GLY A 58 -12.18 -5.22 13.07
C GLY A 58 -13.49 -5.83 12.58
N SER A 59 -13.94 -6.94 13.17
CA SER A 59 -15.32 -7.43 13.03
C SER A 59 -16.07 -7.44 14.37
N ASP A 60 -15.58 -6.72 15.37
CA ASP A 60 -16.35 -6.46 16.59
C ASP A 60 -17.32 -5.31 16.27
N GLY A 61 -18.49 -5.69 15.76
CA GLY A 61 -19.60 -4.81 15.55
C GLY A 61 -20.06 -4.20 16.88
N GLN A 62 -19.64 -2.97 17.16
CA GLN A 62 -20.41 -2.07 18.00
C GLN A 62 -21.46 -1.43 17.09
N ALA A 63 -22.61 -2.09 16.96
CA ALA A 63 -23.80 -1.45 16.42
C ALA A 63 -24.10 -0.24 17.31
N ASP A 64 -24.00 0.96 16.74
CA ASP A 64 -24.47 2.19 17.35
C ASP A 64 -26.00 2.20 17.31
N PRO A 65 -26.72 2.03 18.44
CA PRO A 65 -28.16 2.15 18.42
C PRO A 65 -28.49 3.64 18.41
N SER A 66 -28.73 4.17 17.21
CA SER A 66 -29.34 5.48 16.98
C SER A 66 -30.57 5.65 17.90
N PRO A 67 -30.59 6.61 18.84
CA PRO A 67 -31.81 6.95 19.53
C PRO A 67 -32.60 7.89 18.60
N ARG A 68 -33.72 7.38 18.09
CA ARG A 68 -34.81 8.21 17.56
C ARG A 68 -35.27 9.17 18.67
N ALA A 69 -34.99 10.45 18.51
CA ALA A 69 -35.77 11.55 19.09
C ALA A 69 -36.08 12.48 17.90
N GLY A 70 -37.32 12.68 17.45
CA GLY A 70 -38.53 12.86 18.24
C GLY A 70 -38.66 14.35 18.56
N GLY A 71 -39.52 15.06 17.81
CA GLY A 71 -39.94 16.41 18.16
C GLY A 71 -39.77 17.44 17.05
N ARG A 72 -40.70 17.47 16.10
CA ARG A 72 -41.12 18.73 15.47
C ARG A 72 -42.02 19.43 16.49
N HIS A 73 -41.66 20.62 16.94
CA HIS A 73 -42.57 21.72 17.26
C HIS A 73 -41.76 23.02 17.27
#